data_AF-A0A7K7VSC3-F1
#
_entry.id   AF-A0A7K7VSC3-F1
#
_cell.length_a   1.000
_cell.length_b   1.000
_cell.length_c   1.000
_cell.angle_alpha   90.00
_cell.angle_beta   90.00
_cell.angle_gamma   90.00
#
_symmetry.space_group_name_H-M   'P 1'
#
loop_
_entity.id
_entity.type
_entity.pdbx_description
1 polymer ?
#
loop_
_entity_poly.entity_id
_entity_poly.type
_entity_poly.pdbx_seq_one_letter_code
_entity_poly.pdbx_strand_id
1 'polypeptide(L)'
;LDLSNCSLRSLPAELPQAAAAATVDLTGNPLSALPNTSFLGFTRLQSLAVPLSVECPGGSGAWERETTLGSSRLCEGQRDPCNGSAALVPLCPEPALCAPAGPGLLRCLCRPPFH
;
A
#
# COMPACT_ATOMS: atom_id res chain seq x y z
N LEU A 1 11.67 3.31 -6.94
CA LEU A 1 11.02 3.18 -8.26
C LEU A 1 10.46 4.55 -8.60
N ASP A 2 11.04 5.21 -9.59
CA ASP A 2 10.56 6.51 -10.05
C ASP A 2 9.74 6.32 -11.32
N LEU A 3 8.47 6.71 -11.26
CA LEU A 3 7.50 6.71 -12.37
C LEU A 3 6.89 8.11 -12.51
N SER A 4 7.56 9.14 -12.01
CA SER A 4 7.08 10.52 -12.06
C SER A 4 7.01 11.02 -13.51
N ASN A 5 6.01 11.87 -13.79
CA ASN A 5 5.82 12.57 -15.07
C ASN A 5 5.82 11.66 -16.33
N CYS A 6 5.37 10.41 -16.18
CA CYS A 6 5.32 9.42 -17.26
C CYS A 6 4.01 9.46 -18.07
N SER A 7 3.16 10.46 -17.84
CA SER A 7 1.82 10.59 -18.44
C SER A 7 0.89 9.38 -18.17
N LEU A 8 1.10 8.67 -17.06
CA LEU A 8 0.32 7.51 -16.67
C LEU A 8 -1.12 7.90 -16.31
N ARG A 9 -2.09 7.27 -16.98
CA ARG A 9 -3.52 7.37 -16.63
C ARG A 9 -4.01 6.21 -15.76
N SER A 10 -3.21 5.15 -15.69
CA SER A 10 -3.40 3.97 -14.86
C SER A 10 -2.04 3.40 -14.50
N LEU A 11 -1.98 2.58 -13.45
CA LEU A 11 -0.75 1.87 -13.08
C LEU A 11 -0.43 0.78 -14.12
N PRO A 12 0.86 0.50 -14.38
CA PRO A 12 1.26 -0.58 -15.27
C PRO A 12 0.92 -1.93 -14.65
N ALA A 13 0.50 -2.89 -15.48
CA ALA A 13 0.17 -4.25 -15.04
C ALA A 13 1.32 -4.95 -14.31
N GLU A 14 2.56 -4.60 -14.67
CA GLU A 14 3.79 -5.17 -14.11
C GLU A 14 4.28 -4.50 -12.82
N LEU A 15 3.56 -3.49 -12.30
CA LEU A 15 3.91 -2.84 -11.04
C LEU A 15 4.17 -3.84 -9.88
N PRO A 16 3.39 -4.93 -9.72
CA PRO A 16 3.64 -5.92 -8.65
C PRO A 16 5.02 -6.57 -8.70
N GLN A 17 5.70 -6.61 -9.86
CA GLN A 17 7.07 -7.12 -9.94
C GLN A 17 8.06 -6.27 -9.14
N ALA A 18 7.73 -5.00 -8.90
CA ALA A 18 8.51 -4.07 -8.09
C ALA A 18 8.08 -4.05 -6.61
N ALA A 19 7.34 -5.04 -6.11
CA ALA A 19 6.84 -5.12 -4.73
C ALA A 19 7.91 -4.97 -3.62
N ALA A 20 9.18 -5.23 -3.95
CA ALA A 20 10.31 -5.02 -3.04
C ALA A 20 10.74 -3.55 -2.91
N ALA A 21 10.19 -2.63 -3.71
CA ALA A 21 10.54 -1.22 -3.67
C ALA A 21 10.10 -0.58 -2.35
N ALA A 22 11.04 0.10 -1.69
CA ALA A 22 10.77 0.90 -0.49
C ALA A 22 10.24 2.29 -0.80
N THR A 23 10.58 2.84 -1.97
CA THR A 23 10.17 4.18 -2.41
C THR A 23 9.55 4.10 -3.79
N VAL A 24 8.38 4.71 -3.96
CA VAL A 24 7.68 4.81 -5.24
C VAL A 24 7.24 6.26 -5.47
N ASP A 25 7.55 6.82 -6.63
CA ASP A 25 7.10 8.16 -7.03
C ASP A 25 6.18 8.07 -8.26
N LEU A 26 4.94 8.52 -8.13
CA LEU A 26 3.91 8.59 -9.17
C LEU A 26 3.49 10.04 -9.47
N THR A 27 4.21 11.03 -8.95
CA THR A 27 3.87 12.46 -9.09
C THR A 27 3.92 12.91 -10.54
N GLY A 28 3.20 14.00 -10.86
CA GLY A 28 3.14 14.52 -12.23
C GLY A 28 2.41 13.63 -13.25
N ASN A 29 1.74 12.56 -12.81
CA ASN A 29 0.89 11.75 -13.67
C ASN A 29 -0.59 12.16 -13.55
N PRO A 30 -1.38 12.11 -14.63
CA PRO A 30 -2.82 12.38 -14.61
C PRO A 30 -3.64 11.22 -14.03
N LEU A 31 -3.27 10.74 -12.85
CA LEU A 31 -3.99 9.68 -12.12
C LEU A 31 -5.15 10.29 -11.34
N SER A 32 -6.35 9.72 -11.50
CA SER A 32 -7.56 10.18 -10.78
C SER A 32 -7.83 9.38 -9.51
N ALA A 33 -7.51 8.09 -9.51
CA ALA A 33 -7.66 7.20 -8.37
C ALA A 33 -6.70 6.00 -8.51
N LEU A 34 -6.43 5.33 -7.39
CA LEU A 34 -5.70 4.08 -7.34
C LEU A 34 -6.59 3.00 -6.72
N PRO A 35 -6.85 1.88 -7.40
CA PRO A 35 -7.53 0.74 -6.79
C PRO A 35 -6.83 0.31 -5.50
N ASN A 36 -7.58 -0.13 -4.48
CA ASN A 36 -7.00 -0.58 -3.20
C ASN A 36 -5.97 -1.71 -3.38
N THR A 37 -6.12 -2.54 -4.41
CA THR A 37 -5.24 -3.68 -4.72
C THR A 37 -4.00 -3.31 -5.55
N SER A 38 -3.85 -2.04 -5.93
CA SER A 38 -2.75 -1.55 -6.78
C SER A 38 -1.35 -1.88 -6.25
N PHE A 39 -1.24 -1.92 -4.92
CA PHE A 39 0.01 -2.16 -4.20
C PHE A 39 -0.01 -3.50 -3.48
N LEU A 40 -0.79 -4.48 -3.97
CA LEU A 40 -0.72 -5.84 -3.48
C LEU A 40 0.71 -6.36 -3.58
N GLY A 41 1.24 -6.90 -2.48
CA GLY A 41 2.62 -7.39 -2.37
C GLY A 41 3.63 -6.35 -1.87
N PHE A 42 3.32 -5.06 -1.95
CA PHE A 42 4.22 -4.00 -1.46
C PHE A 42 4.13 -3.88 0.07
N THR A 43 4.75 -4.79 0.80
CA THR A 43 4.72 -4.85 2.27
C THR A 43 5.91 -4.12 2.93
N ARG A 44 6.69 -3.37 2.15
CA ARG A 44 7.93 -2.70 2.60
C ARG A 44 8.01 -1.24 2.14
N LEU A 45 6.89 -0.62 1.75
CA LEU A 45 6.88 0.76 1.30
C LEU A 45 7.16 1.69 2.48
N GLN A 46 8.24 2.44 2.40
CA GLN A 46 8.58 3.50 3.34
C GLN A 46 8.06 4.85 2.86
N SER A 47 8.00 5.06 1.55
CA SER A 47 7.60 6.33 0.96
C SER A 47 6.88 6.11 -0.37
N LEU A 48 5.69 6.68 -0.51
CA LEU A 48 4.91 6.69 -1.74
C LEU A 48 4.44 8.12 -2.02
N ALA A 49 4.89 8.69 -3.13
CA ALA A 49 4.42 9.98 -3.60
C ALA A 49 3.39 9.80 -4.71
N VAL A 50 2.20 10.40 -4.56
CA VAL A 50 1.10 10.35 -5.53
C VAL A 50 0.63 11.77 -5.88
N PRO A 51 -0.07 11.97 -7.01
CA PRO A 51 -0.71 13.25 -7.31
C PRO A 51 -1.70 13.65 -6.20
N LEU A 52 -1.85 14.94 -5.93
CA LEU A 52 -2.70 15.45 -4.82
C LEU A 52 -4.16 14.99 -4.88
N SER A 53 -4.68 14.80 -6.10
CA SER A 53 -6.03 14.29 -6.37
C SER A 53 -6.25 12.84 -5.94
N VAL A 54 -5.16 12.10 -5.72
CA VAL A 54 -5.17 10.68 -5.36
C VAL A 54 -4.96 10.53 -3.86
N GLU A 55 -5.75 9.66 -3.24
CA GLU A 55 -5.56 9.29 -1.84
C GLU A 55 -4.47 8.25 -1.67
N CYS A 56 -3.84 8.24 -0.50
CA CYS A 56 -2.88 7.20 -0.16
C CYS A 56 -3.58 5.82 -0.17
N PRO A 57 -2.99 4.80 -0.82
CA PRO A 57 -3.61 3.49 -0.91
C PRO A 57 -3.73 2.87 0.49
N GLY A 58 -4.84 2.18 0.74
CA GLY A 58 -5.17 1.65 2.07
C GLY A 58 -5.80 2.68 3.02
N GLY A 59 -5.95 3.93 2.58
CA GLY A 59 -6.53 5.02 3.37
C GLY A 59 -5.60 5.54 4.46
N SER A 60 -6.09 6.52 5.23
CA SER A 60 -5.32 7.26 6.25
C SER A 60 -4.78 6.41 7.41
N GLY A 61 -5.34 5.22 7.61
CA GLY A 61 -4.87 4.27 8.62
C GLY A 61 -3.69 3.40 8.17
N ALA A 62 -3.38 3.37 6.88
CA ALA A 62 -2.32 2.52 6.33
C ALA A 62 -0.91 3.12 6.44
N TRP A 63 -0.80 4.39 6.82
CA TRP A 63 0.45 5.15 6.82
C TRP A 63 0.70 5.81 8.18
N GLU A 64 1.95 5.95 8.57
CA GLU A 64 2.36 6.66 9.77
C GLU A 64 2.15 8.15 9.64
N ARG A 65 2.47 8.69 8.47
CA ARG A 65 2.35 10.11 8.17
C ARG A 65 1.89 10.29 6.73
N GLU A 66 0.90 11.17 6.56
CA GLU A 66 0.53 11.69 5.25
C GLU A 66 0.79 13.20 5.24
N THR A 67 1.51 13.68 4.24
CA THR A 67 1.79 15.11 4.05
C THR A 67 1.43 15.53 2.65
N THR A 68 0.99 16.78 2.50
CA THR A 68 0.74 17.39 1.19
C THR A 68 1.90 18.33 0.88
N LEU A 69 2.54 18.12 -0.28
CA LEU A 69 3.67 18.93 -0.73
C LEU A 69 3.36 19.45 -2.15
N GLY A 70 3.01 20.73 -2.24
CA GLY A 70 2.61 21.35 -3.50
C GLY A 70 1.41 20.62 -4.13
N SER A 71 1.60 20.06 -5.33
CA SER A 71 0.60 19.29 -6.07
C SER A 71 0.68 17.78 -5.86
N SER A 72 1.38 17.34 -4.82
CA SER A 72 1.59 15.92 -4.51
C SER A 72 1.20 15.60 -3.07
N ARG A 73 0.86 14.33 -2.84
CA ARG A 73 0.64 13.75 -1.53
C ARG A 73 1.72 12.71 -1.28
N LEU A 74 2.35 12.78 -0.12
CA LEU A 74 3.38 11.87 0.33
C LEU A 74 2.84 11.00 1.46
N CYS A 75 2.85 9.69 1.24
CA CYS A 75 2.47 8.67 2.19
C CYS A 75 3.74 8.03 2.74
N GLU A 76 4.01 8.19 4.03
CA GLU A 76 5.24 7.73 4.68
C GLU A 76 4.95 6.71 5.77
N GLY A 77 5.85 5.73 5.89
CA GLY A 77 5.83 4.70 6.92
C GLY A 77 4.60 3.81 6.81
N GLN A 78 4.61 2.84 5.91
CA GLN A 78 3.52 1.86 5.82
C GLN A 78 3.33 1.14 7.16
N ARG A 79 2.11 1.15 7.69
CA ARG A 79 1.74 0.44 8.91
C ARG A 79 1.41 -1.01 8.60
N ASP A 80 1.76 -1.90 9.53
CA ASP A 80 1.35 -3.30 9.47
C ASP A 80 -0.12 -3.44 9.93
N PRO A 81 -1.05 -3.82 9.04
CA PRO A 81 -2.45 -4.01 9.40
C PRO A 81 -2.67 -5.16 10.40
N CYS A 82 -1.72 -6.09 10.54
CA CYS A 82 -1.77 -7.18 11.52
C CYS A 82 -1.35 -6.75 12.93
N ASN A 83 -0.72 -5.58 13.09
CA ASN A 83 -0.23 -5.08 14.38
C ASN A 83 -1.23 -4.16 15.11
N GLY A 84 -2.47 -4.07 14.60
CA GLY A 84 -3.53 -3.25 15.20
C GLY A 84 -4.09 -3.86 16.48
N SER A 85 -4.16 -3.05 17.55
CA SER A 85 -4.81 -3.37 18.82
C SER A 85 -6.34 -3.41 18.75
N ALA A 86 -6.93 -3.61 17.57
CA ALA A 86 -8.36 -3.89 17.39
C ALA A 86 -8.70 -5.32 17.85
N ALA A 87 -8.24 -5.67 19.05
CA ALA A 87 -8.84 -6.64 19.94
C ALA A 87 -10.32 -6.30 20.01
N LEU A 88 -11.24 -7.08 19.43
CA LEU A 88 -11.75 -8.33 20.01
C LEU A 88 -12.26 -9.31 18.92
N VAL A 89 -11.97 -9.07 17.64
CA VAL A 89 -12.37 -9.96 16.54
C VAL A 89 -11.11 -10.60 15.93
N PRO A 90 -11.06 -11.94 15.80
CA PRO A 90 -9.98 -12.59 15.04
C PRO A 90 -9.95 -12.03 13.61
N LEU A 91 -8.87 -11.33 13.25
CA LEU A 91 -8.67 -10.83 11.87
C LEU A 91 -8.66 -11.98 10.86
N CYS A 92 -8.25 -13.16 11.32
CA CYS A 92 -8.26 -14.41 10.57
C CYS A 92 -8.90 -15.52 11.41
N PRO A 93 -9.66 -16.44 10.80
CA PRO A 93 -10.13 -17.64 11.48
C PRO A 93 -8.95 -18.55 11.83
N GLU A 94 -9.04 -19.27 12.95
CA GLU A 94 -8.05 -20.32 13.26
C GLU A 94 -8.15 -21.47 12.25
N PRO A 95 -7.04 -22.07 11.78
CA PRO A 95 -5.65 -21.90 12.21
C PRO A 95 -4.85 -20.86 11.39
N ALA A 96 -5.49 -19.94 10.69
CA ALA A 96 -4.79 -18.98 9.84
C ALA A 96 -4.19 -17.82 10.65
N LEU A 97 -3.01 -17.37 10.23
CA LEU A 97 -2.27 -16.23 10.77
C LEU A 97 -2.42 -15.03 9.85
N CYS A 98 -2.56 -13.84 10.43
CA CYS A 98 -2.54 -12.59 9.68
C CYS A 98 -1.13 -12.35 9.12
N ALA A 99 -1.04 -12.01 7.84
CA ALA A 99 0.17 -11.51 7.20
C ALA A 99 -0.13 -10.23 6.40
N PRO A 100 0.75 -9.22 6.42
CA PRO A 100 0.57 -8.02 5.62
C PRO A 100 0.61 -8.37 4.13
N ALA A 101 -0.21 -7.68 3.34
CA ALA A 101 -0.31 -7.87 1.89
C ALA A 101 -0.15 -6.57 1.09
N GLY A 102 0.06 -5.43 1.74
CA GLY A 102 0.19 -4.12 1.09
C GLY A 102 -0.39 -3.01 1.99
N PRO A 103 -0.38 -1.74 1.55
CA PRO A 103 -0.93 -0.63 2.32
C PRO A 103 -2.41 -0.87 2.63
N GLY A 104 -2.75 -1.05 3.91
CA GLY A 104 -4.11 -1.36 4.35
C GLY A 104 -4.64 -2.75 3.91
N LEU A 105 -3.78 -3.63 3.40
CA LEU A 105 -4.15 -4.97 2.95
C LEU A 105 -3.52 -6.04 3.83
N LEU A 106 -4.30 -7.05 4.19
CA LEU A 106 -3.84 -8.26 4.87
C LEU A 106 -4.26 -9.51 4.09
N ARG A 107 -3.58 -10.62 4.37
CA ARG A 107 -3.96 -11.96 3.93
C ARG A 107 -3.90 -12.92 5.12
N CYS A 108 -4.79 -13.90 5.15
CA CYS A 108 -4.75 -14.97 6.13
C CYS A 108 -3.96 -16.14 5.54
N LEU A 109 -2.81 -16.47 6.14
CA LEU A 109 -1.99 -17.60 5.73
C LEU A 109 -2.21 -18.77 6.68
N CYS A 110 -2.36 -19.96 6.13
CA CYS A 110 -2.40 -21.18 6.91
C CYS A 110 -1.13 -21.29 7.77
N ARG A 111 -1.29 -21.60 9.07
CA ARG A 111 -0.15 -21.92 9.92
C ARG A 111 0.52 -23.19 9.40
N PRO A 112 1.86 -23.27 9.34
CA PRO A 112 2.53 -24.53 9.02
C PRO A 112 2.06 -25.66 9.95
N PRO A 113 1.83 -26.89 9.45
CA PRO A 113 2.17 -27.43 8.12
C PRO A 113 1.03 -27.32 7.07
N PHE A 114 -0.02 -26.56 7.34
CA PHE A 114 -1.14 -26.42 6.41
C PHE A 114 -0.74 -25.49 5.23
N HIS A 115 -1.12 -25.86 4.00
CA HIS A 115 -0.80 -25.13 2.75
C HIS A 115 -2.07 -24.70 2.03
#